data_AF-A0ABD6XE26-F1
#
_entry.id   AF-A0ABD6XE26-F1
#
_cell.length_a   1.000
_cell.length_b   1.000
_cell.length_c   1.000
_cell.angle_alpha   90.00
_cell.angle_beta   90.00
_cell.angle_gamma   90.00
#
_symmetry.space_group_name_H-M   'P 1'
#
loop_
_entity.id
_entity.type
_entity.pdbx_description
1 polymer ?
#
loop_
_entity_poly.entity_id
_entity_poly.type
_entity_poly.pdbx_seq_one_letter_code
_entity_poly.pdbx_strand_id
1 'polypeptide(L)'
;MQNKDACTSIMVGKKASLDGANYIARNEDRVKAIEPKRFLVKPAVKGRHETYVSPYNKVTVALPEERMRYTSTPTLDQTAGPNEEDGINEANVAASFTESVYANDRVLAYDPYVKNGLAEDSLCTLVLPYIHSAREGVEYTGKLIAELGSAEGNGMQFADADDIWYMEVVTGHQWVAVRIPDDCYAVTPNQVAIEDIDFDDPDNYMWADGIQEFVEEHQLNPDHDRWDFRHIFGTSTQKDRHYNTPRTWFAQRYLSPNASLGQRPEDFEMPFIRKAEFKIANEDIQYVLKSHFNETPYDPMGDAPERKTYRAISLSRTAQSHILQVRNLNKYKTSIHWIELGVPAFNPYVPFFANADDTDESYRNVPEKMNLESAFWLNEALAEVVESHYQEFMEKDEDYQKELNEWARRKIAQVDKEAASLERQALTDYLTGQNHEIATHYNERTKALFFELLTEGCELSKMSFKMDPNL
;
A
#
# COMPACT_ATOMS: atom_id res chain seq x y z
N MET A 1 -18.73 11.17 9.60
CA MET A 1 -18.15 11.58 8.31
C MET A 1 -17.51 10.34 7.76
N GLN A 2 -17.95 9.82 6.61
CA GLN A 2 -17.23 8.75 5.94
C GLN A 2 -15.88 9.32 5.50
N ASN A 3 -14.78 8.85 6.10
CA ASN A 3 -13.49 8.95 5.43
C ASN A 3 -13.67 8.20 4.10
N LYS A 4 -13.40 8.90 2.99
CA LYS A 4 -13.47 8.33 1.65
C LYS A 4 -12.05 8.29 1.13
N ASP A 5 -11.23 7.57 1.88
CA ASP A 5 -9.91 7.19 1.41
C ASP A 5 -10.08 6.10 0.36
N ALA A 6 -9.14 6.06 -0.55
CA ALA A 6 -9.24 5.19 -1.70
C ALA A 6 -7.84 4.72 -2.03
N CYS A 7 -7.64 3.43 -2.10
CA CYS A 7 -6.32 2.82 -2.16
C CYS A 7 -6.28 1.81 -3.30
N THR A 8 -5.09 1.40 -3.72
CA THR A 8 -4.94 0.21 -4.56
C THR A 8 -3.86 -0.66 -3.96
N SER A 9 -4.16 -1.93 -3.74
CA SER A 9 -3.24 -2.88 -3.13
C SER A 9 -2.84 -3.98 -4.11
N ILE A 10 -1.61 -4.50 -3.96
CA ILE A 10 -1.09 -5.62 -4.73
C ILE A 10 -0.26 -6.54 -3.82
N MET A 11 -0.48 -7.83 -3.99
CA MET A 11 0.18 -8.91 -3.24
C MET A 11 0.84 -9.87 -4.21
N VAL A 12 2.07 -10.31 -3.92
CA VAL A 12 2.84 -11.22 -4.79
C VAL A 12 3.50 -12.31 -3.95
N GLY A 13 3.10 -13.55 -4.17
CA GLY A 13 3.64 -14.71 -3.46
C GLY A 13 5.10 -15.02 -3.83
N LYS A 14 5.81 -15.66 -2.88
CA LYS A 14 7.24 -16.00 -2.98
C LYS A 14 7.66 -16.84 -4.19
N LYS A 15 6.75 -17.61 -4.83
CA LYS A 15 7.04 -18.34 -6.07
C LYS A 15 6.64 -17.56 -7.33
N ALA A 16 5.74 -16.58 -7.20
CA ALA A 16 5.42 -15.62 -8.25
C ALA A 16 6.49 -14.54 -8.38
N SER A 17 7.18 -14.19 -7.29
CA SER A 17 8.22 -13.16 -7.31
C SER A 17 9.53 -13.62 -7.96
N LEU A 18 10.27 -12.66 -8.50
CA LEU A 18 11.55 -12.86 -9.18
C LEU A 18 12.65 -13.36 -8.22
N ASP A 19 12.68 -12.82 -7.00
CA ASP A 19 13.75 -13.01 -6.03
C ASP A 19 13.41 -13.98 -4.89
N GLY A 20 12.16 -14.47 -4.84
CA GLY A 20 11.71 -15.43 -3.85
C GLY A 20 11.16 -14.81 -2.56
N ALA A 21 10.93 -13.49 -2.53
CA ALA A 21 10.31 -12.80 -1.40
C ALA A 21 8.78 -12.72 -1.55
N ASN A 22 8.07 -12.61 -0.43
CA ASN A 22 6.67 -12.20 -0.42
C ASN A 22 6.60 -10.67 -0.50
N TYR A 23 5.62 -10.13 -1.23
CA TYR A 23 5.38 -8.69 -1.30
C TYR A 23 3.93 -8.36 -0.98
N ILE A 24 3.74 -7.36 -0.12
CA ILE A 24 2.45 -6.68 0.05
C ILE A 24 2.70 -5.19 -0.17
N ALA A 25 1.81 -4.51 -0.89
CA ALA A 25 2.02 -3.14 -1.31
C ALA A 25 0.71 -2.40 -1.49
N ARG A 26 0.74 -1.07 -1.34
CA ARG A 26 -0.46 -0.23 -1.45
C ARG A 26 -0.10 1.23 -1.72
N ASN A 27 -0.91 1.88 -2.56
CA ASN A 27 -1.03 3.35 -2.58
C ASN A 27 -2.04 3.77 -1.51
N GLU A 28 -1.64 4.62 -0.57
CA GLU A 28 -2.55 5.30 0.35
C GLU A 28 -3.01 6.60 -0.32
N ASP A 29 -4.24 6.63 -0.83
CA ASP A 29 -4.80 7.86 -1.40
C ASP A 29 -5.86 8.49 -0.48
N ARG A 30 -5.78 9.81 -0.33
CA ARG A 30 -6.64 10.59 0.55
C ARG A 30 -7.59 11.48 -0.23
N VAL A 31 -8.52 12.14 0.47
CA VAL A 31 -9.46 13.09 -0.17
C VAL A 31 -8.75 14.39 -0.59
N LYS A 32 -7.80 14.85 0.23
CA LYS A 32 -6.97 16.03 -0.05
C LYS A 32 -5.79 15.62 -0.93
N ALA A 33 -5.34 16.53 -1.78
CA ALA A 33 -4.15 16.31 -2.60
C ALA A 33 -2.88 16.21 -1.73
N ILE A 34 -2.78 17.08 -0.72
CA ILE A 34 -1.62 17.15 0.15
C ILE A 34 -2.01 16.66 1.54
N GLU A 35 -1.53 15.47 1.89
CA GLU A 35 -1.62 14.88 3.22
C GLU A 35 -0.20 14.44 3.64
N PRO A 36 0.58 15.29 4.32
CA PRO A 36 1.98 14.98 4.59
C PRO A 36 2.15 13.74 5.45
N LYS A 37 2.97 12.80 4.97
CA LYS A 37 3.31 11.53 5.64
C LYS A 37 4.73 11.56 6.17
N ARG A 38 4.99 10.76 7.21
CA ARG A 38 6.31 10.57 7.82
C ARG A 38 6.67 9.10 7.71
N PHE A 39 7.95 8.77 7.65
CA PHE A 39 8.44 7.40 7.85
C PHE A 39 9.20 7.33 9.16
N LEU A 40 8.78 6.43 10.06
CA LEU A 40 9.30 6.32 11.42
C LEU A 40 9.63 4.88 11.78
N VAL A 41 10.70 4.67 12.54
CA VAL A 41 10.89 3.46 13.35
C VAL A 41 10.31 3.70 14.74
N LYS A 42 9.35 2.86 15.14
CA LYS A 42 8.72 2.86 16.46
C LYS A 42 9.50 1.91 17.36
N PRO A 43 10.03 2.37 18.52
CA PRO A 43 10.83 1.52 19.39
C PRO A 43 9.98 0.46 20.09
N ALA A 44 10.60 -0.67 20.41
CA ALA A 44 10.01 -1.67 21.29
C ALA A 44 9.65 -1.08 22.67
N VAL A 45 8.59 -1.59 23.29
CA VAL A 45 8.17 -1.19 24.65
C VAL A 45 7.98 -2.46 25.48
N LYS A 46 8.30 -2.38 26.78
CA LYS A 46 8.10 -3.47 27.75
C LYS A 46 7.49 -2.93 29.04
N GLY A 47 6.64 -3.73 29.68
CA GLY A 47 6.07 -3.44 31.00
C GLY A 47 5.19 -2.19 31.06
N ARG A 48 4.53 -1.81 29.96
CA ARG A 48 3.55 -0.70 29.99
C ARG A 48 2.19 -1.19 30.48
N HIS A 49 1.41 -0.27 31.06
CA HIS A 49 0.02 -0.50 31.45
C HIS A 49 -0.85 0.65 30.93
N GLU A 50 -0.81 0.83 29.62
CA GLU A 50 -1.45 1.94 28.92
C GLU A 50 -2.73 1.50 28.22
N THR A 51 -3.68 2.42 28.13
CA THR A 51 -4.89 2.26 27.32
C THR A 51 -4.77 3.16 26.09
N TYR A 52 -4.90 2.58 24.91
CA TYR A 52 -5.05 3.32 23.68
C TYR A 52 -6.49 3.83 23.56
N VAL A 53 -6.66 5.10 23.20
CA VAL A 53 -7.96 5.70 22.86
C VAL A 53 -7.82 6.38 21.51
N SER A 54 -8.55 5.88 20.51
CA SER A 54 -8.54 6.47 19.16
C SER A 54 -8.98 7.94 19.22
N PRO A 55 -8.20 8.88 18.63
CA PRO A 55 -8.66 10.25 18.45
C PRO A 55 -9.87 10.35 17.51
N TYR A 56 -9.98 9.47 16.51
CA TYR A 56 -11.05 9.47 15.50
C TYR A 56 -12.42 9.07 16.09
N ASN A 57 -12.56 7.85 16.58
CA ASN A 57 -13.86 7.26 16.92
C ASN A 57 -14.00 6.85 18.40
N LYS A 58 -12.94 7.06 19.19
CA LYS A 58 -12.88 6.76 20.63
C LYS A 58 -12.92 5.27 20.99
N VAL A 59 -12.62 4.36 20.06
CA VAL A 59 -12.35 2.96 20.41
C VAL A 59 -11.24 2.93 21.47
N THR A 60 -11.42 2.08 22.48
CA THR A 60 -10.56 2.02 23.66
C THR A 60 -10.04 0.61 23.82
N VAL A 61 -8.72 0.44 23.82
CA VAL A 61 -8.06 -0.87 23.87
C VAL A 61 -6.97 -0.85 24.94
N ALA A 62 -6.99 -1.83 25.85
CA ALA A 62 -5.86 -2.05 26.75
C ALA A 62 -4.68 -2.59 25.94
N LEU A 63 -3.57 -1.87 25.92
CA LEU A 63 -2.42 -2.29 25.12
C LEU A 63 -1.69 -3.44 25.81
N PRO A 64 -1.24 -4.47 25.06
CA PRO A 64 -0.35 -5.49 25.60
C PRO A 64 0.89 -4.88 26.27
N GLU A 65 1.42 -5.48 27.33
CA GLU A 65 2.55 -4.91 28.09
C GLU A 65 3.83 -4.76 27.25
N GLU A 66 3.97 -5.60 26.24
CA GLU A 66 5.09 -5.58 25.30
C GLU A 66 4.60 -5.24 23.90
N ARG A 67 5.37 -4.41 23.20
CA ARG A 67 5.26 -4.25 21.74
C ARG A 67 6.62 -4.43 21.11
N MET A 68 6.64 -5.04 19.94
CA MET A 68 7.83 -5.13 19.12
C MET A 68 8.22 -3.77 18.52
N ARG A 69 9.50 -3.62 18.16
CA ARG A 69 9.92 -2.52 17.26
C ARG A 69 9.34 -2.76 15.86
N TYR A 70 8.94 -1.70 15.17
CA TYR A 70 8.40 -1.77 13.81
C TYR A 70 8.59 -0.46 13.04
N THR A 71 8.67 -0.52 11.72
CA THR A 71 8.57 0.67 10.87
C THR A 71 7.12 1.11 10.74
N SER A 72 6.85 2.38 10.44
CA SER A 72 5.49 2.89 10.21
C SER A 72 5.49 4.12 9.31
N THR A 73 4.36 4.39 8.66
CA THR A 73 4.19 5.54 7.76
C THR A 73 3.06 6.48 8.23
N PRO A 74 3.17 7.12 9.43
CA PRO A 74 2.08 7.91 9.98
C PRO A 74 1.83 9.23 9.25
N THR A 75 0.58 9.70 9.34
CA THR A 75 0.19 11.06 8.92
C THR A 75 0.84 12.11 9.83
N LEU A 76 1.19 13.29 9.31
CA LEU A 76 1.74 14.39 10.13
C LEU A 76 0.68 14.95 11.09
N ASP A 77 -0.53 15.18 10.60
CA ASP A 77 -1.68 15.57 11.41
C ASP A 77 -2.23 14.36 12.18
N GLN A 78 -2.10 14.40 13.51
CA GLN A 78 -2.50 13.33 14.41
C GLN A 78 -3.88 13.58 15.05
N THR A 79 -4.61 14.63 14.64
CA THR A 79 -5.92 14.99 15.23
C THR A 79 -6.98 13.91 15.02
N ALA A 80 -6.88 13.17 13.93
CA ALA A 80 -7.75 12.03 13.60
C ALA A 80 -7.10 10.67 13.90
N GLY A 81 -6.03 10.62 14.70
CA GLY A 81 -5.34 9.37 15.01
C GLY A 81 -4.03 9.20 14.23
N PRO A 82 -3.23 8.19 14.61
CA PRO A 82 -1.89 8.08 14.12
C PRO A 82 -1.81 7.70 12.64
N ASN A 83 -2.78 6.91 12.14
CA ASN A 83 -2.83 6.46 10.75
C ASN A 83 -1.46 5.95 10.30
N GLU A 84 -0.92 4.97 11.05
CA GLU A 84 0.44 4.43 10.84
C GLU A 84 0.57 3.61 9.56
N GLU A 85 -0.56 3.25 8.96
CA GLU A 85 -0.75 2.60 7.65
C GLU A 85 -0.13 1.22 7.47
N ASP A 86 1.17 1.10 7.67
CA ASP A 86 1.92 -0.04 7.18
C ASP A 86 3.19 -0.24 8.00
N GLY A 87 3.88 -1.35 7.78
CA GLY A 87 5.19 -1.55 8.36
C GLY A 87 5.64 -2.99 8.44
N ILE A 88 6.88 -3.16 8.91
CA ILE A 88 7.50 -4.45 9.19
C ILE A 88 7.99 -4.42 10.64
N ASN A 89 7.62 -5.43 11.42
CA ASN A 89 8.02 -5.57 12.81
C ASN A 89 9.34 -6.37 12.97
N GLU A 90 9.87 -6.43 14.19
CA GLU A 90 11.13 -7.14 14.47
C GLU A 90 11.04 -8.68 14.37
N ALA A 91 9.82 -9.24 14.34
CA ALA A 91 9.57 -10.63 13.98
C ALA A 91 9.53 -10.86 12.45
N ASN A 92 9.81 -9.83 11.64
CA ASN A 92 9.81 -9.87 10.18
C ASN A 92 8.43 -10.18 9.57
N VAL A 93 7.39 -9.74 10.26
CA VAL A 93 6.01 -9.71 9.75
C VAL A 93 5.74 -8.31 9.22
N ALA A 94 5.21 -8.25 8.00
CA ALA A 94 4.72 -7.05 7.37
C ALA A 94 3.20 -6.98 7.44
N ALA A 95 2.66 -5.79 7.58
CA ALA A 95 1.23 -5.55 7.43
C ALA A 95 0.94 -4.20 6.78
N SER A 96 -0.19 -4.10 6.08
CA SER A 96 -0.70 -2.86 5.49
C SER A 96 -2.20 -2.72 5.73
N PHE A 97 -2.60 -1.53 6.17
CA PHE A 97 -3.91 -1.09 6.65
C PHE A 97 -4.21 0.32 6.10
N THR A 98 -5.26 0.59 5.33
CA THR A 98 -6.26 -0.35 4.82
C THR A 98 -6.53 -0.11 3.33
N GLU A 99 -7.14 -1.12 2.71
CA GLU A 99 -7.87 -0.97 1.47
C GLU A 99 -9.35 -0.79 1.82
N SER A 100 -9.90 0.43 1.78
CA SER A 100 -11.32 0.61 2.13
C SER A 100 -12.22 -0.18 1.18
N VAL A 101 -13.09 -1.04 1.71
CA VAL A 101 -14.06 -1.84 0.96
C VAL A 101 -15.49 -1.53 1.40
N TYR A 102 -16.46 -1.88 0.55
CA TYR A 102 -17.86 -1.52 0.78
C TYR A 102 -18.76 -2.76 0.79
N ALA A 103 -19.52 -2.92 1.87
CA ALA A 103 -20.62 -3.86 1.93
C ALA A 103 -21.90 -3.30 1.27
N ASN A 104 -22.78 -4.21 0.84
CA ASN A 104 -24.12 -3.88 0.41
C ASN A 104 -25.09 -3.68 1.60
N ASP A 105 -26.22 -3.02 1.31
CA ASP A 105 -27.22 -2.67 2.32
C ASP A 105 -27.86 -3.88 3.02
N ARG A 106 -27.89 -5.06 2.37
CA ARG A 106 -28.55 -6.25 2.92
C ARG A 106 -27.81 -6.76 4.15
N VAL A 107 -26.49 -6.91 4.06
CA VAL A 107 -25.67 -7.42 5.16
C VAL A 107 -25.55 -6.37 6.29
N LEU A 108 -25.44 -5.09 5.95
CA LEU A 108 -25.39 -3.99 6.92
C LEU A 108 -26.71 -3.77 7.68
N ALA A 109 -27.84 -4.23 7.14
CA ALA A 109 -29.12 -4.18 7.86
C ALA A 109 -29.15 -5.12 9.07
N TYR A 110 -28.35 -6.19 9.05
CA TYR A 110 -28.31 -7.20 10.12
C TYR A 110 -27.05 -7.12 10.98
N ASP A 111 -25.93 -6.63 10.43
CA ASP A 111 -24.69 -6.38 11.18
C ASP A 111 -24.12 -5.00 10.82
N PRO A 112 -24.72 -3.90 11.31
CA PRO A 112 -24.23 -2.56 11.02
C PRO A 112 -22.86 -2.31 11.67
N TYR A 113 -22.07 -1.40 11.08
CA TYR A 113 -20.80 -0.97 11.67
C TYR A 113 -20.95 -0.46 13.12
N VAL A 114 -19.99 -0.82 13.96
CA VAL A 114 -19.89 -0.39 15.34
C VAL A 114 -19.17 0.96 15.38
N LYS A 115 -19.90 2.03 15.72
CA LYS A 115 -19.39 3.41 15.66
C LYS A 115 -18.04 3.61 16.39
N ASN A 116 -17.81 2.90 17.48
CA ASN A 116 -16.59 2.93 18.29
C ASN A 116 -15.80 1.61 18.20
N GLY A 117 -15.90 0.91 17.08
CA GLY A 117 -15.10 -0.27 16.74
C GLY A 117 -13.76 0.10 16.11
N LEU A 118 -13.03 -0.89 15.60
CA LEU A 118 -11.76 -0.69 14.93
C LEU A 118 -11.91 0.12 13.64
N ALA A 119 -10.93 0.97 13.35
CA ALA A 119 -10.82 1.77 12.12
C ALA A 119 -9.34 1.90 11.72
N GLU A 120 -9.10 2.28 10.47
CA GLU A 120 -7.81 2.46 9.81
C GLU A 120 -6.85 3.29 10.66
N ASP A 121 -7.35 4.35 11.32
CA ASP A 121 -6.56 5.25 12.15
C ASP A 121 -5.74 4.53 13.23
N SER A 122 -6.23 3.38 13.69
CA SER A 122 -5.71 2.64 14.83
C SER A 122 -5.15 1.26 14.48
N LEU A 123 -5.56 0.66 13.35
CA LEU A 123 -5.32 -0.76 13.06
C LEU A 123 -3.83 -1.13 13.07
N CYS A 124 -2.98 -0.36 12.38
CA CYS A 124 -1.54 -0.63 12.37
C CYS A 124 -0.94 -0.60 13.79
N THR A 125 -1.28 0.41 14.61
CA THR A 125 -0.82 0.53 16.00
C THR A 125 -1.31 -0.61 16.90
N LEU A 126 -2.53 -1.08 16.67
CA LEU A 126 -3.20 -2.06 17.51
C LEU A 126 -2.88 -3.51 17.12
N VAL A 127 -2.35 -3.77 15.92
CA VAL A 127 -2.14 -5.14 15.39
C VAL A 127 -0.67 -5.45 15.15
N LEU A 128 -0.01 -4.76 14.21
CA LEU A 128 1.33 -5.11 13.71
C LEU A 128 2.38 -5.33 14.83
N PRO A 129 2.43 -4.55 15.92
CA PRO A 129 3.48 -4.71 16.94
C PRO A 129 3.34 -5.97 17.82
N TYR A 130 2.27 -6.76 17.65
CA TYR A 130 1.92 -7.87 18.53
C TYR A 130 1.87 -9.24 17.83
N ILE A 131 2.13 -9.29 16.52
CA ILE A 131 1.97 -10.49 15.68
C ILE A 131 3.32 -11.03 15.19
N HIS A 132 3.50 -12.34 15.15
CA HIS A 132 4.75 -13.04 14.82
C HIS A 132 4.65 -13.89 13.55
N SER A 133 3.48 -13.95 12.92
CA SER A 133 3.26 -14.49 11.58
C SER A 133 2.13 -13.75 10.87
N ALA A 134 2.04 -13.88 9.55
CA ALA A 134 0.94 -13.33 8.76
C ALA A 134 -0.40 -13.94 9.16
N ARG A 135 -0.42 -15.25 9.43
CA ARG A 135 -1.60 -15.99 9.91
C ARG A 135 -2.06 -15.50 11.28
N GLU A 136 -1.11 -15.26 12.21
CA GLU A 136 -1.42 -14.64 13.50
C GLU A 136 -1.97 -13.23 13.33
N GLY A 137 -1.53 -12.48 12.31
CA GLY A 137 -2.11 -11.20 11.90
C GLY A 137 -3.62 -11.28 11.68
N VAL A 138 -4.07 -12.27 10.91
CA VAL A 138 -5.50 -12.53 10.66
C VAL A 138 -6.21 -12.94 11.95
N GLU A 139 -5.68 -13.92 12.68
CA GLU A 139 -6.31 -14.44 13.91
C GLU A 139 -6.46 -13.36 14.99
N TYR A 140 -5.42 -12.55 15.18
CA TYR A 140 -5.41 -11.48 16.17
C TYR A 140 -6.37 -10.35 15.78
N THR A 141 -6.39 -9.96 14.51
CA THR A 141 -7.36 -8.96 14.01
C THR A 141 -8.79 -9.47 14.13
N GLY A 142 -9.05 -10.72 13.75
CA GLY A 142 -10.37 -11.36 13.89
C GLY A 142 -10.87 -11.39 15.33
N LYS A 143 -9.99 -11.66 16.31
CA LYS A 143 -10.33 -11.57 17.74
C LYS A 143 -10.72 -10.15 18.16
N LEU A 144 -9.96 -9.14 17.74
CA LEU A 144 -10.28 -7.75 18.04
C LEU A 144 -11.62 -7.33 17.41
N ILE A 145 -11.90 -7.77 16.18
CA ILE A 145 -13.18 -7.51 15.51
C ILE A 145 -14.34 -8.19 16.24
N ALA A 146 -14.17 -9.43 16.70
CA ALA A 146 -15.21 -10.12 17.48
C ALA A 146 -15.52 -9.41 18.81
N GLU A 147 -14.51 -8.78 19.45
CA GLU A 147 -14.69 -8.08 20.72
C GLU A 147 -15.21 -6.64 20.56
N LEU A 148 -14.68 -5.89 19.59
CA LEU A 148 -14.86 -4.44 19.48
C LEU A 148 -15.76 -4.04 18.30
N GLY A 149 -15.95 -4.94 17.35
CA GLY A 149 -16.51 -4.65 16.04
C GLY A 149 -15.62 -3.74 15.17
N SER A 150 -16.07 -3.49 13.94
CA SER A 150 -15.47 -2.57 12.99
C SER A 150 -16.34 -1.34 12.79
N ALA A 151 -15.73 -0.17 12.72
CA ALA A 151 -16.40 1.08 12.40
C ALA A 151 -16.56 1.32 10.89
N GLU A 152 -15.86 0.56 10.07
CA GLU A 152 -15.83 0.69 8.61
C GLU A 152 -15.42 -0.62 7.93
N GLY A 153 -15.53 -0.67 6.60
CA GLY A 153 -15.14 -1.84 5.80
C GLY A 153 -13.70 -1.70 5.32
N ASN A 154 -12.86 -2.70 5.64
CA ASN A 154 -11.42 -2.67 5.40
C ASN A 154 -10.88 -4.00 4.88
N GLY A 155 -10.05 -3.92 3.85
CA GLY A 155 -9.12 -4.95 3.42
C GLY A 155 -7.74 -4.74 4.06
N MET A 156 -7.11 -5.82 4.50
CA MET A 156 -5.84 -5.80 5.23
C MET A 156 -4.90 -6.87 4.70
N GLN A 157 -3.64 -6.51 4.50
CA GLN A 157 -2.60 -7.40 3.99
C GLN A 157 -1.65 -7.77 5.13
N PHE A 158 -1.35 -9.05 5.27
CA PHE A 158 -0.33 -9.56 6.19
C PHE A 158 0.64 -10.45 5.44
N ALA A 159 1.94 -10.30 5.68
CA ALA A 159 2.95 -11.15 5.07
C ALA A 159 4.09 -11.48 6.03
N ASP A 160 4.55 -12.72 5.98
CA ASP A 160 5.82 -13.14 6.56
C ASP A 160 6.69 -13.79 5.45
N ALA A 161 7.77 -14.47 5.82
CA ALA A 161 8.65 -15.11 4.84
C ALA A 161 8.00 -16.31 4.12
N ASP A 162 6.93 -16.85 4.68
CA ASP A 162 6.24 -18.04 4.20
C ASP A 162 4.93 -17.66 3.51
N ASP A 163 4.06 -16.92 4.17
CA ASP A 163 2.69 -16.71 3.74
C ASP A 163 2.34 -15.25 3.49
N ILE A 164 1.37 -15.03 2.59
CA ILE A 164 0.63 -13.78 2.47
C ILE A 164 -0.84 -14.09 2.74
N TRP A 165 -1.47 -13.29 3.59
CA TRP A 165 -2.89 -13.36 3.88
C TRP A 165 -3.55 -12.02 3.55
N TYR A 166 -4.72 -12.09 2.92
CA TYR A 166 -5.60 -10.94 2.71
C TYR A 166 -6.89 -11.15 3.50
N MET A 167 -7.25 -10.20 4.35
CA MET A 167 -8.44 -10.22 5.19
C MET A 167 -9.37 -9.07 4.81
N GLU A 168 -10.66 -9.35 4.61
CA GLU A 168 -11.70 -8.36 4.39
C GLU A 168 -12.72 -8.38 5.53
N VAL A 169 -12.85 -7.25 6.22
CA VAL A 169 -13.91 -6.97 7.18
C VAL A 169 -14.89 -6.03 6.49
N VAL A 170 -16.15 -6.43 6.34
CA VAL A 170 -17.11 -5.70 5.50
C VAL A 170 -18.33 -5.20 6.28
N THR A 171 -18.54 -5.69 7.50
CA THR A 171 -19.64 -5.28 8.38
C THR A 171 -19.12 -4.96 9.78
N GLY A 172 -20.02 -4.87 10.77
CA GLY A 172 -19.62 -4.72 12.17
C GLY A 172 -18.71 -5.85 12.67
N HIS A 173 -18.97 -7.10 12.30
CA HIS A 173 -18.29 -8.27 12.86
C HIS A 173 -17.99 -9.39 11.85
N GLN A 174 -18.55 -9.35 10.63
CA GLN A 174 -18.32 -10.38 9.62
C GLN A 174 -17.06 -10.08 8.81
N TRP A 175 -16.23 -11.11 8.66
CA TRP A 175 -14.99 -11.04 7.92
C TRP A 175 -14.59 -12.42 7.37
N VAL A 176 -13.81 -12.41 6.30
CA VAL A 176 -13.11 -13.59 5.77
C VAL A 176 -11.68 -13.21 5.44
N ALA A 177 -10.81 -14.21 5.36
CA ALA A 177 -9.44 -14.06 4.93
C ALA A 177 -9.01 -15.25 4.08
N VAL A 178 -8.09 -15.00 3.15
CA VAL A 178 -7.55 -16.02 2.25
C VAL A 178 -6.04 -15.91 2.14
N ARG A 179 -5.36 -17.05 2.13
CA ARG A 179 -3.94 -17.15 1.84
C ARG A 179 -3.72 -16.98 0.35
N ILE A 180 -2.91 -16.01 -0.06
CA ILE A 180 -2.54 -15.87 -1.47
C ILE A 180 -1.60 -17.02 -1.83
N PRO A 181 -1.91 -17.85 -2.85
CA PRO A 181 -1.06 -18.95 -3.25
C PRO A 181 0.36 -18.47 -3.61
N ASP A 182 1.36 -19.27 -3.24
CA ASP A 182 2.77 -18.88 -3.40
C ASP A 182 3.13 -18.45 -4.83
N ASP A 183 2.51 -19.06 -5.86
CA ASP A 183 2.78 -18.81 -7.28
C ASP A 183 1.77 -17.87 -7.95
N CYS A 184 1.00 -17.13 -7.15
CA CYS A 184 0.02 -16.15 -7.60
C CYS A 184 0.33 -14.73 -7.12
N TYR A 185 -0.40 -13.79 -7.71
CA TYR A 185 -0.55 -12.42 -7.25
C TYR A 185 -2.04 -12.09 -7.09
N ALA A 186 -2.34 -11.02 -6.37
CA ALA A 186 -3.68 -10.48 -6.25
C ALA A 186 -3.65 -8.95 -6.27
N VAL A 187 -4.70 -8.32 -6.79
CA VAL A 187 -4.84 -6.86 -6.89
C VAL A 187 -6.21 -6.46 -6.38
N THR A 188 -6.26 -5.56 -5.41
CA THR A 188 -7.53 -5.12 -4.80
C THR A 188 -7.67 -3.61 -4.91
N PRO A 189 -8.70 -3.11 -5.59
CA PRO A 189 -9.15 -1.73 -5.48
C PRO A 189 -10.08 -1.58 -4.26
N ASN A 190 -10.83 -0.46 -4.18
CA ASN A 190 -11.78 -0.19 -3.11
C ASN A 190 -13.11 -0.94 -3.26
N GLN A 191 -13.03 -2.27 -3.36
CA GLN A 191 -14.16 -3.16 -3.57
C GLN A 191 -13.84 -4.51 -2.96
N VAL A 192 -14.85 -5.16 -2.37
CA VAL A 192 -14.72 -6.53 -1.87
C VAL A 192 -14.23 -7.43 -3.00
N ALA A 193 -13.09 -8.08 -2.76
CA ALA A 193 -12.36 -8.83 -3.76
C ALA A 193 -12.47 -10.34 -3.53
N ILE A 194 -12.54 -10.81 -2.29
CA ILE A 194 -12.52 -12.25 -1.99
C ILE A 194 -13.76 -12.92 -2.60
N GLU A 195 -13.52 -13.98 -3.36
CA GLU A 195 -14.53 -14.73 -4.11
C GLU A 195 -15.01 -15.92 -3.27
N ASP A 196 -14.85 -17.15 -3.77
CA ASP A 196 -15.28 -18.37 -3.06
C ASP A 196 -14.50 -18.63 -1.78
N ILE A 197 -15.21 -19.03 -0.72
CA ILE A 197 -14.63 -19.55 0.53
C ILE A 197 -14.85 -21.05 0.62
N ASP A 198 -13.76 -21.79 0.80
CA ASP A 198 -13.80 -23.21 1.13
C ASP A 198 -13.71 -23.39 2.65
N PHE A 199 -14.86 -23.69 3.27
CA PHE A 199 -14.98 -23.88 4.71
C PHE A 199 -14.35 -25.20 5.21
N ASP A 200 -13.96 -26.10 4.29
CA ASP A 200 -13.25 -27.33 4.62
C ASP A 200 -11.72 -27.19 4.49
N ASP A 201 -11.20 -26.00 4.13
CA ASP A 201 -9.77 -25.72 3.95
C ASP A 201 -9.24 -24.57 4.86
N PRO A 202 -9.07 -24.83 6.17
CA PRO A 202 -8.59 -23.84 7.14
C PRO A 202 -7.09 -23.48 6.98
N ASP A 203 -6.37 -24.15 6.07
CA ASP A 203 -4.99 -23.83 5.74
C ASP A 203 -4.92 -22.64 4.77
N ASN A 204 -5.95 -22.45 3.93
CA ASN A 204 -6.02 -21.35 2.97
C ASN A 204 -7.13 -20.34 3.25
N TYR A 205 -8.09 -20.65 4.13
CA TYR A 205 -9.21 -19.76 4.46
C TYR A 205 -9.40 -19.59 5.97
N MET A 206 -9.81 -18.40 6.40
CA MET A 206 -10.23 -18.09 7.77
C MET A 206 -11.44 -17.17 7.72
N TRP A 207 -12.32 -17.22 8.72
CA TRP A 207 -13.57 -16.45 8.70
C TRP A 207 -14.10 -16.18 10.11
N ALA A 208 -15.05 -15.25 10.19
CA ALA A 208 -15.76 -14.94 11.42
C ALA A 208 -16.61 -16.12 11.91
N ASP A 209 -16.60 -16.37 13.22
CA ASP A 209 -17.47 -17.37 13.84
C ASP A 209 -18.95 -17.07 13.55
N GLY A 210 -19.70 -18.07 13.07
CA GLY A 210 -21.13 -17.93 12.79
C GLY A 210 -21.48 -17.32 11.43
N ILE A 211 -20.51 -17.05 10.56
CA ILE A 211 -20.77 -16.35 9.28
C ILE A 211 -21.70 -17.12 8.34
N GLN A 212 -21.62 -18.46 8.31
CA GLN A 212 -22.51 -19.28 7.46
C GLN A 212 -23.95 -19.20 7.97
N GLU A 213 -24.13 -19.31 9.28
CA GLU A 213 -25.43 -19.22 9.95
C GLU A 213 -26.06 -17.83 9.75
N PHE A 214 -25.25 -16.76 9.85
CA PHE A 214 -25.69 -15.39 9.56
C PHE A 214 -26.21 -15.24 8.12
N VAL A 215 -25.48 -15.81 7.15
CA VAL A 215 -25.88 -15.77 5.72
C VAL A 215 -27.15 -16.58 5.47
N GLU A 216 -27.27 -17.76 6.07
CA GLU A 216 -28.44 -18.64 5.91
C GLU A 216 -29.69 -18.06 6.58
N GLU A 217 -29.60 -17.61 7.84
CA GLU A 217 -30.72 -17.07 8.61
C GLU A 217 -31.38 -15.87 7.91
N HIS A 218 -30.59 -15.05 7.24
CA HIS A 218 -31.03 -13.82 6.59
C HIS A 218 -31.17 -13.92 5.07
N GLN A 219 -30.99 -15.11 4.49
CA GLN A 219 -31.13 -15.37 3.04
C GLN A 219 -30.26 -14.43 2.19
N LEU A 220 -29.00 -14.25 2.59
CA LEU A 220 -28.11 -13.23 2.01
C LEU A 220 -27.38 -13.73 0.76
N ASN A 221 -27.30 -15.04 0.53
CA ASN A 221 -26.57 -15.61 -0.61
C ASN A 221 -27.36 -15.48 -1.92
N PRO A 222 -26.89 -14.68 -2.91
CA PRO A 222 -27.56 -14.55 -4.19
C PRO A 222 -27.28 -15.73 -5.14
N ASP A 223 -26.24 -16.51 -4.89
CA ASP A 223 -25.82 -17.59 -5.78
C ASP A 223 -26.52 -18.91 -5.46
N HIS A 224 -26.64 -19.78 -6.46
CA HIS A 224 -27.35 -21.05 -6.34
C HIS A 224 -26.48 -22.20 -5.79
N ASP A 225 -25.19 -22.17 -6.09
CA ASP A 225 -24.28 -23.32 -5.93
C ASP A 225 -22.90 -22.97 -5.39
N ARG A 226 -22.68 -21.72 -4.94
CA ARG A 226 -21.40 -21.25 -4.40
C ARG A 226 -21.58 -20.32 -3.21
N TRP A 227 -20.52 -20.14 -2.44
CA TRP A 227 -20.43 -19.17 -1.35
C TRP A 227 -19.33 -18.16 -1.70
N ASP A 228 -19.71 -17.15 -2.50
CA ASP A 228 -18.80 -16.08 -2.93
C ASP A 228 -18.97 -14.85 -2.03
N PHE A 229 -17.91 -14.49 -1.30
CA PHE A 229 -17.94 -13.40 -0.33
C PHE A 229 -18.23 -12.04 -0.98
N ARG A 230 -17.63 -11.75 -2.14
CA ARG A 230 -17.89 -10.55 -2.94
C ARG A 230 -19.35 -10.45 -3.38
N HIS A 231 -20.00 -11.56 -3.74
CA HIS A 231 -21.40 -11.57 -4.15
C HIS A 231 -22.37 -11.39 -2.97
N ILE A 232 -22.08 -12.07 -1.85
CA ILE A 232 -22.91 -12.05 -0.65
C ILE A 232 -22.80 -10.67 0.03
N PHE A 233 -21.58 -10.21 0.28
CA PHE A 233 -21.32 -9.03 1.11
C PHE A 233 -20.99 -7.77 0.31
N GLY A 234 -20.31 -7.88 -0.83
CA GLY A 234 -19.80 -6.74 -1.59
C GLY A 234 -20.85 -5.97 -2.41
N THR A 235 -20.36 -5.00 -3.18
CA THR A 235 -21.15 -4.16 -4.10
C THR A 235 -20.81 -4.44 -5.57
N SER A 236 -21.80 -4.30 -6.45
CA SER A 236 -21.63 -4.27 -7.92
C SER A 236 -22.38 -3.08 -8.52
N THR A 237 -21.82 -1.89 -8.36
CA THR A 237 -22.44 -0.63 -8.79
C THR A 237 -21.81 -0.04 -10.05
N GLN A 238 -22.44 0.97 -10.63
CA GLN A 238 -21.81 1.78 -11.69
C GLN A 238 -20.52 2.45 -11.18
N LYS A 239 -20.50 2.87 -9.92
CA LYS A 239 -19.30 3.47 -9.31
C LYS A 239 -18.15 2.46 -9.30
N ASP A 240 -18.40 1.21 -8.94
CA ASP A 240 -17.38 0.16 -8.96
C ASP A 240 -16.77 0.00 -10.35
N ARG A 241 -17.60 0.05 -11.40
CA ARG A 241 -17.16 -0.09 -12.80
C ARG A 241 -16.26 1.05 -13.30
N HIS A 242 -16.25 2.19 -12.61
CA HIS A 242 -15.44 3.36 -13.01
C HIS A 242 -14.33 3.69 -12.01
N TYR A 243 -14.52 3.31 -10.76
CA TYR A 243 -13.62 3.63 -9.66
C TYR A 243 -12.71 2.46 -9.29
N ASN A 244 -13.18 1.22 -9.45
CA ASN A 244 -12.55 0.03 -8.90
C ASN A 244 -12.05 -0.91 -9.99
N THR A 245 -12.96 -1.53 -10.73
CA THR A 245 -12.64 -2.58 -11.70
C THR A 245 -11.57 -2.17 -12.73
N PRO A 246 -11.49 -0.91 -13.23
CA PRO A 246 -10.45 -0.55 -14.20
C PRO A 246 -9.03 -0.72 -13.67
N ARG A 247 -8.81 -0.52 -12.36
CA ARG A 247 -7.50 -0.66 -11.72
C ARG A 247 -7.05 -2.12 -11.67
N THR A 248 -7.96 -3.03 -11.29
CA THR A 248 -7.74 -4.47 -11.39
C THR A 248 -7.45 -4.87 -12.82
N TRP A 249 -8.24 -4.37 -13.78
CA TRP A 249 -8.06 -4.65 -15.21
C TRP A 249 -6.67 -4.25 -15.70
N PHE A 250 -6.20 -3.04 -15.37
CA PHE A 250 -4.91 -2.56 -15.84
C PHE A 250 -3.76 -3.44 -15.30
N ALA A 251 -3.77 -3.73 -14.01
CA ALA A 251 -2.75 -4.55 -13.38
C ALA A 251 -2.73 -5.98 -13.97
N GLN A 252 -3.90 -6.58 -14.17
CA GLN A 252 -4.01 -7.93 -14.75
C GLN A 252 -3.63 -7.97 -16.23
N ARG A 253 -3.97 -6.93 -16.99
CA ARG A 253 -3.50 -6.77 -18.38
C ARG A 253 -1.98 -6.75 -18.46
N TYR A 254 -1.31 -6.11 -17.50
CA TYR A 254 0.15 -6.03 -17.46
C TYR A 254 0.81 -7.35 -17.01
N LEU A 255 0.35 -7.92 -15.89
CA LEU A 255 0.97 -9.11 -15.28
C LEU A 255 0.52 -10.44 -15.90
N SER A 256 -0.62 -10.46 -16.59
CA SER A 256 -1.24 -11.67 -17.17
C SER A 256 -1.95 -11.36 -18.50
N PRO A 257 -1.22 -10.86 -19.53
CA PRO A 257 -1.83 -10.35 -20.76
C PRO A 257 -2.62 -11.39 -21.55
N ASN A 258 -2.18 -12.65 -21.62
CA ASN A 258 -2.92 -13.72 -22.29
C ASN A 258 -4.14 -14.15 -21.47
N ALA A 259 -3.99 -14.31 -20.14
CA ALA A 259 -5.11 -14.70 -19.27
C ALA A 259 -6.18 -13.60 -19.10
N SER A 260 -5.83 -12.36 -19.43
CA SER A 260 -6.72 -11.18 -19.40
C SER A 260 -7.17 -10.76 -20.81
N LEU A 261 -6.91 -11.58 -21.83
CA LEU A 261 -7.31 -11.28 -23.20
C LEU A 261 -8.85 -11.20 -23.30
N GLY A 262 -9.36 -10.08 -23.79
CA GLY A 262 -10.80 -9.83 -23.90
C GLY A 262 -11.44 -9.29 -22.62
N GLN A 263 -10.69 -9.20 -21.52
CA GLN A 263 -11.14 -8.52 -20.30
C GLN A 263 -11.28 -7.01 -20.58
N ARG A 264 -12.36 -6.42 -20.08
CA ARG A 264 -12.67 -5.00 -20.19
C ARG A 264 -12.52 -4.30 -18.83
N PRO A 265 -12.28 -2.98 -18.80
CA PRO A 265 -12.15 -2.22 -17.56
C PRO A 265 -13.35 -2.36 -16.60
N GLU A 266 -14.56 -2.57 -17.13
CA GLU A 266 -15.82 -2.60 -16.36
C GLU A 266 -16.32 -4.01 -16.02
N ASP A 267 -15.54 -5.06 -16.31
CA ASP A 267 -15.93 -6.43 -16.02
C ASP A 267 -15.91 -6.67 -14.50
N PHE A 268 -17.03 -7.09 -13.93
CA PHE A 268 -17.17 -7.28 -12.48
C PHE A 268 -16.57 -8.61 -11.99
N GLU A 269 -16.62 -9.65 -12.82
CA GLU A 269 -16.15 -11.02 -12.53
C GLU A 269 -14.64 -11.19 -12.79
N MET A 270 -13.84 -10.14 -12.60
CA MET A 270 -12.39 -10.29 -12.69
C MET A 270 -11.91 -11.18 -11.53
N PRO A 271 -11.08 -12.21 -11.79
CA PRO A 271 -10.54 -13.05 -10.73
C PRO A 271 -9.73 -12.22 -9.75
N PHE A 272 -9.92 -12.45 -8.46
CA PHE A 272 -9.15 -11.79 -7.41
C PHE A 272 -7.69 -12.27 -7.40
N ILE A 273 -7.50 -13.59 -7.45
CA ILE A 273 -6.19 -14.23 -7.46
C ILE A 273 -5.87 -14.67 -8.90
N ARG A 274 -4.67 -14.32 -9.38
CA ARG A 274 -4.18 -14.73 -10.69
C ARG A 274 -2.75 -15.22 -10.63
N LYS A 275 -2.39 -16.07 -11.60
CA LYS A 275 -1.01 -16.46 -11.87
C LYS A 275 -0.43 -15.55 -12.95
N ALA A 276 0.67 -14.88 -12.64
CA ALA A 276 1.38 -14.05 -13.61
C ALA A 276 2.06 -14.90 -14.69
N GLU A 277 2.27 -14.30 -15.86
CA GLU A 277 2.90 -14.99 -16.99
C GLU A 277 4.43 -14.96 -16.95
N PHE A 278 4.98 -14.15 -16.04
CA PHE A 278 6.40 -14.05 -15.73
C PHE A 278 6.57 -13.87 -14.22
N LYS A 279 7.80 -14.07 -13.73
CA LYS A 279 8.10 -13.79 -12.33
C LYS A 279 8.15 -12.28 -12.11
N ILE A 280 7.41 -11.81 -11.12
CA ILE A 280 7.22 -10.39 -10.83
C ILE A 280 8.42 -9.84 -10.04
N ALA A 281 9.06 -8.81 -10.57
CA ALA A 281 10.09 -8.03 -9.90
C ALA A 281 9.49 -6.90 -9.06
N ASN A 282 10.28 -6.33 -8.15
CA ASN A 282 9.89 -5.14 -7.40
C ASN A 282 9.48 -3.98 -8.34
N GLU A 283 10.18 -3.80 -9.46
CA GLU A 283 9.90 -2.75 -10.44
C GLU A 283 8.57 -2.98 -11.18
N ASP A 284 8.13 -4.23 -11.36
CA ASP A 284 6.83 -4.53 -11.95
C ASP A 284 5.70 -4.13 -10.98
N ILE A 285 5.91 -4.32 -9.67
CA ILE A 285 4.99 -3.86 -8.61
C ILE A 285 4.96 -2.32 -8.59
N GLN A 286 6.13 -1.68 -8.64
CA GLN A 286 6.22 -0.23 -8.76
C GLN A 286 5.45 0.25 -10.00
N TYR A 287 5.65 -0.35 -11.17
CA TYR A 287 4.97 0.04 -12.40
C TYR A 287 3.44 0.01 -12.25
N VAL A 288 2.88 -1.04 -11.65
CA VAL A 288 1.44 -1.12 -11.39
C VAL A 288 0.99 0.03 -10.49
N LEU A 289 1.67 0.27 -9.36
CA LEU A 289 1.31 1.32 -8.40
C LEU A 289 1.52 2.75 -8.94
N LYS A 290 2.45 2.93 -9.87
CA LYS A 290 2.72 4.19 -10.58
C LYS A 290 1.75 4.45 -11.72
N SER A 291 1.04 3.43 -12.17
CA SER A 291 0.30 3.50 -13.41
C SER A 291 -0.92 4.40 -13.34
N HIS A 292 -1.21 4.98 -14.49
CA HIS A 292 -2.39 5.80 -14.72
C HIS A 292 -3.05 5.39 -16.03
N PHE A 293 -3.16 4.08 -16.28
CA PHE A 293 -3.64 3.51 -17.54
C PHE A 293 -2.76 3.77 -18.76
N ASN A 294 -1.43 3.79 -18.55
CA ASN A 294 -0.42 4.02 -19.58
C ASN A 294 -0.69 3.19 -20.85
N GLU A 295 -0.47 3.81 -22.02
CA GLU A 295 -0.70 3.21 -23.34
C GLU A 295 -2.16 2.81 -23.62
N THR A 296 -3.12 3.45 -22.95
CA THR A 296 -4.55 3.27 -23.22
C THR A 296 -5.25 4.61 -23.44
N PRO A 297 -6.46 4.63 -24.05
CA PRO A 297 -7.27 5.85 -24.14
C PRO A 297 -7.73 6.41 -22.79
N TYR A 298 -7.53 5.67 -21.69
CA TYR A 298 -7.97 6.07 -20.35
C TYR A 298 -6.88 6.82 -19.57
N ASP A 299 -5.70 7.00 -20.16
CA ASP A 299 -4.58 7.70 -19.53
C ASP A 299 -4.88 9.20 -19.34
N PRO A 300 -4.97 9.72 -18.10
CA PRO A 300 -5.26 11.13 -17.83
C PRO A 300 -4.19 12.09 -18.35
N MET A 301 -2.97 11.62 -18.58
CA MET A 301 -1.88 12.39 -19.18
C MET A 301 -1.88 12.36 -20.72
N GLY A 302 -2.74 11.52 -21.32
CA GLY A 302 -2.94 11.46 -22.77
C GLY A 302 -3.97 12.47 -23.28
N ASP A 303 -4.26 12.41 -24.59
CA ASP A 303 -5.19 13.33 -25.28
C ASP A 303 -6.53 12.72 -25.70
N ALA A 304 -6.75 11.44 -25.38
CA ALA A 304 -7.98 10.75 -25.74
C ALA A 304 -9.21 11.36 -25.02
N PRO A 305 -10.41 11.38 -25.65
CA PRO A 305 -11.64 11.82 -25.00
C PRO A 305 -11.97 11.05 -23.72
N GLU A 306 -11.58 9.78 -23.63
CA GLU A 306 -11.86 8.85 -22.55
C GLU A 306 -10.91 8.99 -21.34
N ARG A 307 -9.92 9.88 -21.41
CA ARG A 307 -8.82 10.03 -20.42
C ARG A 307 -9.22 10.31 -18.97
N LYS A 308 -10.50 10.65 -18.72
CA LYS A 308 -11.03 10.89 -17.36
C LYS A 308 -12.20 9.98 -17.01
N THR A 309 -12.38 8.89 -17.77
CA THR A 309 -13.46 7.93 -17.54
C THR A 309 -13.27 7.17 -16.23
N TYR A 310 -12.02 6.81 -15.93
CA TYR A 310 -11.68 5.91 -14.83
C TYR A 310 -10.74 6.55 -13.82
N ARG A 311 -10.85 6.10 -12.57
CA ARG A 311 -9.90 6.45 -11.50
C ARG A 311 -8.60 5.66 -11.70
N ALA A 312 -7.50 6.37 -11.94
CA ALA A 312 -6.15 5.81 -12.04
C ALA A 312 -5.68 5.15 -10.73
N ILE A 313 -4.62 4.34 -10.81
CA ILE A 313 -3.96 3.75 -9.63
C ILE A 313 -3.12 4.81 -8.92
N SER A 314 -2.19 5.44 -9.63
CA SER A 314 -1.49 6.65 -9.19
C SER A 314 -2.32 7.89 -9.50
N LEU A 315 -2.40 8.83 -8.56
CA LEU A 315 -3.09 10.10 -8.75
C LEU A 315 -2.53 11.17 -7.83
N SER A 316 -2.86 12.44 -8.08
CA SER A 316 -2.44 13.61 -7.29
C SER A 316 -2.91 13.67 -5.83
N ARG A 317 -3.47 12.56 -5.31
CA ARG A 317 -3.93 12.43 -3.93
C ARG A 317 -3.32 11.22 -3.23
N THR A 318 -2.41 10.50 -3.89
CA THR A 318 -1.56 9.53 -3.22
C THR A 318 -0.70 10.29 -2.22
N ALA A 319 -0.86 9.96 -0.94
CA ALA A 319 -0.10 10.59 0.15
C ALA A 319 1.24 9.87 0.35
N GLN A 320 1.23 8.57 0.10
CA GLN A 320 2.41 7.71 0.04
C GLN A 320 2.06 6.43 -0.71
N SER A 321 3.10 5.77 -1.20
CA SER A 321 3.04 4.41 -1.67
C SER A 321 4.14 3.57 -1.04
N HIS A 322 3.80 2.35 -0.65
CA HIS A 322 4.77 1.43 -0.05
C HIS A 322 4.74 0.05 -0.69
N ILE A 323 5.91 -0.58 -0.69
CA ILE A 323 6.09 -2.00 -1.02
C ILE A 323 6.86 -2.64 0.14
N LEU A 324 6.23 -3.58 0.84
CA LEU A 324 6.83 -4.33 1.95
C LEU A 324 7.35 -5.66 1.40
N GLN A 325 8.66 -5.73 1.18
CA GLN A 325 9.34 -6.91 0.65
C GLN A 325 9.81 -7.79 1.81
N VAL A 326 9.05 -8.85 2.09
CA VAL A 326 9.36 -9.78 3.18
C VAL A 326 10.32 -10.87 2.69
N ARG A 327 11.57 -10.76 3.11
CA ARG A 327 12.66 -11.63 2.67
C ARG A 327 12.87 -12.79 3.64
N ASN A 328 13.30 -13.94 3.10
CA ASN A 328 13.68 -15.10 3.90
C ASN A 328 14.94 -14.79 4.73
N LEU A 329 14.78 -14.74 6.06
CA LEU A 329 15.86 -14.41 7.00
C LEU A 329 16.96 -15.48 7.13
N ASN A 330 16.77 -16.66 6.56
CA ASN A 330 17.86 -17.64 6.42
C ASN A 330 18.87 -17.23 5.34
N LYS A 331 18.46 -16.37 4.39
CA LYS A 331 19.29 -15.89 3.28
C LYS A 331 19.72 -14.44 3.47
N TYR A 332 18.85 -13.62 4.05
CA TYR A 332 19.07 -12.19 4.26
C TYR A 332 18.96 -11.82 5.74
N LYS A 333 19.41 -10.63 6.12
CA LYS A 333 19.42 -10.21 7.54
C LYS A 333 18.25 -9.30 7.94
N THR A 334 17.43 -8.90 6.99
CA THR A 334 16.31 -7.97 7.20
C THR A 334 15.40 -8.00 5.98
N SER A 335 14.13 -7.63 6.15
CA SER A 335 13.25 -7.25 5.06
C SER A 335 13.44 -5.78 4.68
N ILE A 336 12.82 -5.36 3.57
CA ILE A 336 12.95 -4.01 3.02
C ILE A 336 11.56 -3.38 2.93
N HIS A 337 11.45 -2.17 3.45
CA HIS A 337 10.29 -1.30 3.35
C HIS A 337 10.63 -0.24 2.28
N TRP A 338 10.10 -0.45 1.08
CA TRP A 338 10.22 0.50 -0.01
C TRP A 338 9.15 1.57 0.13
N ILE A 339 9.53 2.84 0.16
CA ILE A 339 8.58 3.94 0.34
C ILE A 339 8.74 5.01 -0.73
N GLU A 340 7.62 5.50 -1.22
CA GLU A 340 7.49 6.73 -1.99
C GLU A 340 6.53 7.65 -1.21
N LEU A 341 6.94 8.90 -1.02
CA LEU A 341 6.16 9.90 -0.29
C LEU A 341 5.61 10.91 -1.30
N GLY A 342 4.30 10.87 -1.56
CA GLY A 342 3.61 11.70 -2.53
C GLY A 342 3.04 10.90 -3.70
N VAL A 343 3.20 11.43 -4.91
CA VAL A 343 2.65 10.84 -6.14
C VAL A 343 3.66 9.88 -6.78
N PRO A 344 3.39 8.55 -6.79
CA PRO A 344 4.39 7.57 -7.17
C PRO A 344 4.74 7.60 -8.66
N ALA A 345 3.84 8.12 -9.52
CA ALA A 345 4.09 8.23 -10.96
C ALA A 345 5.40 8.99 -11.31
N PHE A 346 5.79 9.96 -10.47
CA PHE A 346 6.93 10.85 -10.73
C PHE A 346 8.13 10.60 -9.83
N ASN A 347 8.04 9.65 -8.90
CA ASN A 347 9.04 9.48 -7.85
C ASN A 347 9.46 8.02 -7.70
N PRO A 348 10.75 7.77 -7.37
CA PRO A 348 11.27 6.43 -7.14
C PRO A 348 10.93 5.97 -5.72
N TYR A 349 10.84 4.65 -5.54
CA TYR A 349 10.70 4.07 -4.20
C TYR A 349 12.08 3.95 -3.54
N VAL A 350 12.17 4.38 -2.28
CA VAL A 350 13.39 4.40 -1.47
C VAL A 350 13.45 3.11 -0.63
N PRO A 351 14.50 2.26 -0.78
CA PRO A 351 14.56 0.95 -0.12
C PRO A 351 15.11 1.02 1.31
N PHE A 352 14.27 1.27 2.30
CA PHE A 352 14.71 1.26 3.70
C PHE A 352 14.76 -0.15 4.28
N PHE A 353 15.87 -0.52 4.89
CA PHE A 353 15.98 -1.76 5.66
C PHE A 353 15.14 -1.64 6.94
N ALA A 354 14.24 -2.61 7.16
CA ALA A 354 13.30 -2.60 8.28
C ALA A 354 13.97 -2.80 9.66
N ASN A 355 15.09 -3.53 9.72
CA ASN A 355 15.91 -3.64 10.92
C ASN A 355 16.77 -2.38 11.11
N ALA A 356 16.14 -1.33 11.64
CA ALA A 356 16.76 -0.06 11.98
C ALA A 356 16.23 0.43 13.33
N ASP A 357 16.93 1.40 13.96
CA ASP A 357 16.47 2.06 15.19
C ASP A 357 16.06 3.52 14.97
N ASP A 358 16.33 4.07 13.78
CA ASP A 358 16.00 5.44 13.39
C ASP A 358 15.76 5.52 11.88
N THR A 359 15.26 6.67 11.44
CA THR A 359 15.01 7.03 10.04
C THR A 359 15.61 8.40 9.76
N ASP A 360 15.95 8.67 8.50
CA ASP A 360 16.54 9.94 8.11
C ASP A 360 15.65 11.14 8.43
N GLU A 361 16.26 12.26 8.84
CA GLU A 361 15.54 13.48 9.25
C GLU A 361 14.57 13.96 8.18
N SER A 362 14.96 13.89 6.91
CA SER A 362 14.14 14.29 5.77
C SER A 362 12.83 13.50 5.64
N TYR A 363 12.75 12.28 6.19
CA TYR A 363 11.56 11.43 6.17
C TYR A 363 10.78 11.44 7.50
N ARG A 364 11.46 11.62 8.64
CA ARG A 364 10.78 11.69 9.95
C ARG A 364 10.27 13.07 10.31
N ASN A 365 10.85 14.16 9.81
CA ASN A 365 10.51 15.52 10.20
C ASN A 365 9.91 16.26 9.00
N VAL A 366 8.58 16.25 8.92
CA VAL A 366 7.86 16.96 7.86
C VAL A 366 7.28 18.25 8.42
N PRO A 367 7.73 19.44 7.96
CA PRO A 367 7.18 20.70 8.39
C PRO A 367 5.80 20.93 7.76
N GLU A 368 4.92 21.63 8.48
CA GLU A 368 3.57 22.00 7.97
C GLU A 368 3.66 22.92 6.75
N LYS A 369 4.69 23.77 6.69
CA LYS A 369 5.00 24.60 5.52
C LYS A 369 5.99 23.88 4.62
N MET A 370 5.78 23.97 3.31
CA MET A 370 6.67 23.38 2.30
C MET A 370 8.13 23.76 2.53
N ASN A 371 9.00 22.75 2.61
CA ASN A 371 10.44 22.87 2.69
C ASN A 371 11.09 21.74 1.89
N LEU A 372 11.95 22.06 0.93
CA LEU A 372 12.65 21.11 0.05
C LEU A 372 13.75 20.29 0.75
N GLU A 373 13.94 20.45 2.06
CA GLU A 373 14.73 19.54 2.90
C GLU A 373 13.91 18.32 3.37
N SER A 374 12.58 18.42 3.36
CA SER A 374 11.68 17.29 3.60
C SER A 374 11.52 16.47 2.33
N ALA A 375 11.66 15.15 2.43
CA ALA A 375 11.50 14.23 1.30
C ALA A 375 10.07 14.33 0.71
N PHE A 376 9.04 14.38 1.57
CA PHE A 376 7.65 14.53 1.13
C PHE A 376 7.47 15.79 0.25
N TRP A 377 7.93 16.95 0.73
CA TRP A 377 7.75 18.20 -0.01
C TRP A 377 8.64 18.30 -1.26
N LEU A 378 9.82 17.67 -1.23
CA LEU A 378 10.70 17.62 -2.40
C LEU A 378 10.06 16.77 -3.51
N ASN A 379 9.49 15.63 -3.17
CA ASN A 379 8.79 14.74 -4.11
C ASN A 379 7.53 15.39 -4.70
N GLU A 380 6.72 16.06 -3.86
CA GLU A 380 5.55 16.83 -4.30
C GLU A 380 5.95 17.97 -5.26
N ALA A 381 7.04 18.69 -4.93
CA ALA A 381 7.53 19.77 -5.79
C ALA A 381 8.05 19.25 -7.14
N LEU A 382 8.74 18.10 -7.16
CA LEU A 382 9.17 17.47 -8.40
C LEU A 382 7.97 17.03 -9.24
N ALA A 383 6.99 16.35 -8.63
CA ALA A 383 5.77 15.90 -9.29
C ALA A 383 5.04 17.05 -10.01
N GLU A 384 4.84 18.18 -9.34
CA GLU A 384 4.19 19.36 -9.93
C GLU A 384 4.99 19.94 -11.11
N VAL A 385 6.32 19.96 -11.02
CA VAL A 385 7.17 20.41 -12.13
C VAL A 385 7.05 19.48 -13.33
N VAL A 386 7.15 18.17 -13.12
CA VAL A 386 7.02 17.17 -14.19
C VAL A 386 5.65 17.24 -14.84
N GLU A 387 4.56 17.23 -14.05
CA GLU A 387 3.18 17.26 -14.57
C GLU A 387 2.89 18.52 -15.39
N SER A 388 3.43 19.68 -15.00
CA SER A 388 3.17 20.97 -15.67
C SER A 388 3.59 21.02 -17.15
N HIS A 389 4.59 20.21 -17.52
CA HIS A 389 5.16 20.08 -18.86
C HIS A 389 5.47 18.61 -19.15
N TYR A 390 4.49 17.74 -18.92
CA TYR A 390 4.67 16.28 -18.92
C TYR A 390 5.33 15.75 -20.20
N GLN A 391 4.90 16.21 -21.38
CA GLN A 391 5.46 15.74 -22.66
C GLN A 391 6.92 16.13 -22.84
N GLU A 392 7.34 17.27 -22.28
CA GLU A 392 8.71 17.75 -22.33
C GLU A 392 9.61 17.08 -21.27
N PHE A 393 9.05 16.70 -20.12
CA PHE A 393 9.82 16.23 -18.96
C PHE A 393 9.78 14.72 -18.70
N MET A 394 8.82 13.98 -19.26
CA MET A 394 8.60 12.57 -18.92
C MET A 394 9.82 11.67 -19.17
N GLU A 395 10.57 11.87 -20.25
CA GLU A 395 11.75 11.02 -20.56
C GLU A 395 12.83 11.19 -19.49
N LYS A 396 13.09 12.42 -19.04
CA LYS A 396 14.07 12.70 -17.98
C LYS A 396 13.64 12.17 -16.62
N ASP A 397 12.34 12.26 -16.34
CA ASP A 397 11.75 11.71 -15.12
C ASP A 397 11.86 10.17 -15.10
N GLU A 398 11.50 9.50 -16.19
CA GLU A 398 11.64 8.05 -16.34
C GLU A 398 13.10 7.58 -16.20
N ASP A 399 14.04 8.28 -16.86
CA ASP A 399 15.48 7.99 -16.76
C ASP A 399 16.01 8.15 -15.33
N TYR A 400 15.58 9.19 -14.62
CA TYR A 400 15.90 9.41 -13.21
C TYR A 400 15.40 8.28 -12.31
N GLN A 401 14.13 7.88 -12.48
CA GLN A 401 13.54 6.80 -11.69
C GLN A 401 14.25 5.47 -11.97
N LYS A 402 14.61 5.20 -13.24
CA LYS A 402 15.39 4.02 -13.65
C LYS A 402 16.80 4.03 -13.06
N GLU A 403 17.49 5.16 -13.12
CA GLU A 403 18.83 5.34 -12.54
C GLU A 403 18.84 4.95 -11.05
N LEU A 404 17.85 5.43 -10.29
CA LEU A 404 17.74 5.13 -8.86
C LEU A 404 17.33 3.69 -8.58
N ASN A 405 16.47 3.07 -9.38
CA ASN A 405 16.17 1.64 -9.28
C ASN A 405 17.42 0.77 -9.51
N GLU A 406 18.23 1.10 -10.51
CA GLU A 406 19.50 0.40 -10.74
C GLU A 406 20.49 0.60 -9.58
N TRP A 407 20.57 1.82 -9.05
CA TRP A 407 21.41 2.13 -7.90
C TRP A 407 20.96 1.37 -6.65
N ALA A 408 19.66 1.35 -6.36
CA ALA A 408 19.06 0.62 -5.25
C ALA A 408 19.43 -0.86 -5.27
N ARG A 409 19.29 -1.52 -6.43
CA ARG A 409 19.69 -2.93 -6.59
C ARG A 409 21.15 -3.17 -6.24
N ARG A 410 22.06 -2.30 -6.71
CA ARG A 410 23.49 -2.39 -6.40
C ARG A 410 23.75 -2.15 -4.91
N LYS A 411 23.11 -1.15 -4.33
CA LYS A 411 23.24 -0.79 -2.91
C LYS A 411 22.74 -1.92 -2.00
N ILE A 412 21.55 -2.46 -2.27
CA ILE A 412 20.99 -3.58 -1.50
C ILE A 412 21.92 -4.80 -1.56
N ALA A 413 22.42 -5.16 -2.74
CA ALA A 413 23.33 -6.29 -2.90
C ALA A 413 24.66 -6.08 -2.14
N GLN A 414 25.18 -4.85 -2.11
CA GLN A 414 26.37 -4.50 -1.32
C GLN A 414 26.08 -4.66 0.18
N VAL A 415 24.98 -4.05 0.66
CA VAL A 415 24.61 -4.07 2.07
C VAL A 415 24.34 -5.49 2.55
N ASP A 416 23.62 -6.31 1.78
CA ASP A 416 23.36 -7.70 2.12
C ASP A 416 24.64 -8.52 2.31
N LYS A 417 25.66 -8.27 1.46
CA LYS A 417 26.96 -8.95 1.55
C LYS A 417 27.70 -8.61 2.85
N GLU A 418 27.71 -7.34 3.25
CA GLU A 418 28.37 -6.89 4.46
C GLU A 418 27.58 -7.31 5.71
N ALA A 419 26.26 -7.11 5.69
CA ALA A 419 25.32 -7.46 6.75
C ALA A 419 25.35 -8.95 7.10
N ALA A 420 25.64 -9.84 6.14
CA ALA A 420 25.74 -11.29 6.38
C ALA A 420 26.71 -11.67 7.51
N SER A 421 27.69 -10.83 7.83
CA SER A 421 28.67 -11.04 8.89
C SER A 421 28.34 -10.34 10.22
N LEU A 422 27.27 -9.54 10.26
CA LEU A 422 26.86 -8.75 11.41
C LEU A 422 25.65 -9.38 12.09
N GLU A 423 25.51 -9.12 13.40
CA GLU A 423 24.41 -9.64 14.22
C GLU A 423 23.96 -8.60 15.25
N ARG A 424 22.71 -8.72 15.71
CA ARG A 424 22.12 -7.93 16.80
C ARG A 424 22.33 -6.42 16.59
N GLN A 425 22.73 -5.68 17.62
CA GLN A 425 22.88 -4.23 17.56
C GLN A 425 23.87 -3.77 16.48
N ALA A 426 24.98 -4.50 16.26
CA ALA A 426 25.94 -4.13 15.23
C ALA A 426 25.34 -4.22 13.82
N LEU A 427 24.44 -5.17 13.59
CA LEU A 427 23.66 -5.26 12.36
C LEU A 427 22.67 -4.10 12.26
N THR A 428 21.91 -3.82 13.32
CA THR A 428 20.93 -2.72 13.36
C THR A 428 21.59 -1.36 13.12
N ASP A 429 22.72 -1.07 13.79
CA ASP A 429 23.46 0.17 13.65
C ASP A 429 23.97 0.35 12.21
N TYR A 430 24.51 -0.72 11.62
CA TYR A 430 24.97 -0.73 10.25
C TYR A 430 23.82 -0.44 9.28
N LEU A 431 22.72 -1.19 9.37
CA LEU A 431 21.55 -1.01 8.49
C LEU A 431 20.90 0.37 8.65
N THR A 432 20.85 0.90 9.88
CA THR A 432 20.41 2.28 10.14
C THR A 432 21.31 3.29 9.42
N GLY A 433 22.63 3.13 9.51
CA GLY A 433 23.59 3.95 8.76
C GLY A 433 23.39 3.86 7.24
N GLN A 434 23.13 2.66 6.71
CA GLN A 434 22.86 2.47 5.29
C GLN A 434 21.55 3.14 4.85
N ASN A 435 20.52 3.15 5.69
CA ASN A 435 19.27 3.89 5.43
C ASN A 435 19.53 5.40 5.28
N HIS A 436 20.38 6.00 6.11
CA HIS A 436 20.75 7.42 5.97
C HIS A 436 21.50 7.71 4.67
N GLU A 437 22.43 6.83 4.27
CA GLU A 437 23.15 6.97 2.99
C GLU A 437 22.18 6.87 1.79
N ILE A 438 21.23 5.94 1.87
CA ILE A 438 20.17 5.76 0.85
C ILE A 438 19.30 7.01 0.76
N ALA A 439 18.78 7.51 1.88
CA ALA A 439 17.96 8.72 1.92
C ALA A 439 18.71 9.93 1.35
N THR A 440 19.97 10.11 1.76
CA THR A 440 20.82 11.21 1.27
C THR A 440 20.98 11.13 -0.25
N HIS A 441 21.34 9.97 -0.79
CA HIS A 441 21.55 9.78 -2.22
C HIS A 441 20.28 10.08 -3.04
N TYR A 442 19.14 9.54 -2.59
CA TYR A 442 17.85 9.77 -3.24
C TYR A 442 17.46 11.24 -3.21
N ASN A 443 17.55 11.91 -2.06
CA ASN A 443 17.18 13.31 -1.92
C ASN A 443 18.08 14.22 -2.77
N GLU A 444 19.40 13.99 -2.79
CA GLU A 444 20.33 14.74 -3.62
C GLU A 444 20.00 14.60 -5.12
N ARG A 445 19.73 13.36 -5.57
CA ARG A 445 19.41 13.09 -6.97
C ARG A 445 18.05 13.67 -7.39
N THR A 446 17.05 13.58 -6.51
CA THR A 446 15.71 14.18 -6.70
C THR A 446 15.83 15.69 -6.84
N LYS A 447 16.58 16.33 -5.93
CA LYS A 447 16.82 17.77 -5.94
C LYS A 447 17.57 18.24 -7.18
N ALA A 448 18.52 17.44 -7.67
CA ALA A 448 19.22 17.72 -8.91
C ALA A 448 18.26 17.72 -10.13
N LEU A 449 17.38 16.70 -10.24
CA LEU A 449 16.37 16.67 -11.30
C LEU A 449 15.41 17.86 -11.19
N PHE A 450 14.90 18.11 -9.99
CA PHE A 450 13.97 19.22 -9.74
C PHE A 450 14.55 20.56 -10.22
N PHE A 451 15.81 20.87 -9.89
CA PHE A 451 16.43 22.11 -10.35
C PHE A 451 16.71 22.13 -11.85
N GLU A 452 17.05 20.99 -12.45
CA GLU A 452 17.23 20.87 -13.90
C GLU A 452 15.92 21.20 -14.62
N LEU A 453 14.84 20.49 -14.29
CA LEU A 453 13.54 20.64 -14.93
C LEU A 453 12.93 22.03 -14.67
N LEU A 454 13.09 22.57 -13.47
CA LEU A 454 12.61 23.93 -13.16
C LEU A 454 13.35 24.98 -13.99
N THR A 455 14.66 24.80 -14.22
CA THR A 455 15.45 25.70 -15.05
C THR A 455 15.02 25.60 -16.52
N GLU A 456 14.84 24.38 -17.02
CA GLU A 456 14.35 24.13 -18.39
C GLU A 456 12.93 24.68 -18.59
N GLY A 457 12.04 24.49 -17.62
CA GLY A 457 10.66 24.97 -17.66
C GLY A 457 10.54 26.49 -17.79
N CYS A 458 11.54 27.26 -17.34
CA CYS A 458 11.58 28.70 -17.56
C CYS A 458 11.59 29.07 -19.06
N GLU A 459 12.20 28.24 -19.91
CA GLU A 459 12.24 28.43 -21.36
C GLU A 459 10.93 28.03 -22.05
N LEU A 460 10.10 27.20 -21.39
CA LEU A 460 8.78 26.77 -21.87
C LEU A 460 7.66 27.77 -21.53
N SER A 461 8.00 28.91 -20.94
CA SER A 461 7.04 29.94 -20.57
C SER A 461 6.24 30.44 -21.77
N LYS A 462 4.91 30.45 -21.63
CA LYS A 462 3.99 31.09 -22.59
C LYS A 462 4.17 32.61 -22.66
N MET A 463 4.86 33.21 -21.68
CA MET A 463 5.24 34.63 -21.68
C MET A 463 6.61 34.84 -22.36
N SER A 464 6.86 34.17 -23.48
CA SER A 464 8.08 34.30 -24.27
C SER A 464 7.84 35.10 -25.56
N PHE A 465 8.87 35.80 -26.02
CA PHE A 465 8.89 36.49 -27.31
C PHE A 465 10.29 36.37 -27.92
N LYS A 466 10.38 36.31 -29.25
CA LYS A 466 11.68 36.31 -29.93
C LYS A 466 12.33 37.69 -29.77
N MET A 467 13.32 37.79 -28.90
CA MET A 467 14.08 39.03 -28.70
C MET A 467 14.85 39.39 -29.99
N ASP A 468 14.85 40.67 -30.35
CA ASP A 468 15.66 41.16 -31.47
C ASP A 468 17.14 41.10 -31.07
N PRO A 469 17.98 40.30 -31.76
CA PRO A 469 19.40 40.17 -31.41
C PRO A 469 20.22 41.44 -31.69
N ASN A 470 19.62 42.48 -32.28
CA ASN A 470 20.27 43.76 -32.59
C ASN A 470 19.87 44.92 -31.67
N LEU A 471 19.08 44.68 -30.62
CA LEU A 471 18.90 45.62 -29.51
C LEU A 471 20.13 45.61 -28.59
#